data_AF-A0A970KHT8-F1
#
_entry.id   AF-A0A970KHT8-F1
#
_cell.length_a   1.000
_cell.length_b   1.000
_cell.length_c   1.000
_cell.angle_alpha   90.00
_cell.angle_beta   90.00
_cell.angle_gamma   90.00
#
_symmetry.space_group_name_H-M   'P 1'
#
loop_
_entity.id
_entity.type
_entity.pdbx_description
1 polymer ?
#
loop_
_entity_poly.entity_id
_entity_poly.type
_entity_poly.pdbx_seq_one_letter_code
_entity_poly.pdbx_strand_id
1 'polypeptide(L)'
;MSEDNPPAFISSVTYGRKYYLIYSSTASQEELNAAVNASFGKIGLKGSKNLKETMEQTEVTILQVGGDAVKGLTTSMATPIDEEKIKRLQAFIEEGAKFDIDNIGLPISYTVRYLSDSTLVTMNNSFEYTVEEKIPLDGQI
;
A
#
# COMPACT_ATOMS: atom_id res chain seq x y z
N MET A 1 22.01 16.78 27.24
CA MET A 1 21.76 15.42 26.72
C MET A 1 21.89 14.47 27.89
N SER A 2 20.98 13.50 28.03
CA SER A 2 20.95 12.53 29.14
C SER A 2 21.12 11.10 28.61
N GLU A 3 21.43 10.14 29.49
CA GLU A 3 21.52 8.72 29.09
C GLU A 3 20.20 8.20 28.50
N ASP A 4 19.05 8.69 29.00
CA ASP A 4 17.72 8.34 28.49
C ASP A 4 17.35 8.99 27.15
N ASN A 5 18.15 9.96 26.68
CA ASN A 5 17.96 10.64 25.40
C ASN A 5 19.31 10.89 24.71
N PRO A 6 19.94 9.83 24.19
CA PRO A 6 21.23 9.92 23.53
C PRO A 6 21.12 10.76 22.24
N PRO A 7 22.08 11.65 21.95
CA PRO A 7 22.06 12.43 20.73
C PRO A 7 22.22 11.54 19.50
N ALA A 8 21.46 11.87 18.45
CA ALA A 8 21.46 11.14 17.20
C ALA A 8 21.33 12.11 16.01
N PHE A 9 21.68 11.66 14.82
CA PHE A 9 21.57 12.45 13.59
C PHE A 9 20.98 11.63 12.44
N ILE A 10 20.37 12.33 11.49
CA ILE A 10 19.83 11.70 10.27
C ILE A 10 21.01 11.43 9.33
N SER A 11 21.28 10.16 9.09
CA SER A 11 22.38 9.70 8.23
C SER A 11 21.98 9.53 6.76
N SER A 12 20.68 9.33 6.48
CA SER A 12 20.14 9.29 5.13
C SER A 12 18.65 9.62 5.11
N VAL A 13 18.18 10.17 3.99
CA VAL A 13 16.76 10.44 3.72
C VAL A 13 16.41 9.83 2.37
N THR A 14 15.33 9.05 2.34
CA THR A 14 14.78 8.52 1.09
C THR A 14 13.64 9.42 0.64
N TYR A 15 13.77 9.93 -0.59
CA TYR A 15 12.75 10.73 -1.26
C TYR A 15 12.00 9.85 -2.25
N GLY A 16 10.70 10.10 -2.38
CA GLY A 16 9.86 9.39 -3.33
C GLY A 16 8.39 9.51 -2.99
N ARG A 17 7.63 8.50 -3.38
CA ARG A 17 6.18 8.39 -3.18
C ARG A 17 5.85 7.04 -2.57
N LYS A 18 4.83 7.01 -1.71
CA LYS A 18 4.23 5.81 -1.14
C LYS A 18 2.76 5.77 -1.54
N TYR A 19 2.33 4.65 -2.09
CA TYR A 19 0.92 4.37 -2.36
C TYR A 19 0.44 3.34 -1.34
N TYR A 20 -0.55 3.73 -0.54
CA TYR A 20 -1.29 2.80 0.31
C TYR A 20 -2.57 2.42 -0.42
N LEU A 21 -2.77 1.12 -0.59
CA LEU A 21 -3.96 0.55 -1.21
C LEU A 21 -4.69 -0.26 -0.15
N ILE A 22 -5.93 0.08 0.11
CA ILE A 22 -6.78 -0.58 1.09
C ILE A 22 -7.90 -1.28 0.32
N TYR A 23 -7.90 -2.60 0.38
CA TYR A 23 -8.91 -3.45 -0.25
C TYR A 23 -9.96 -3.83 0.80
N SER A 24 -11.22 -3.54 0.52
CA SER A 24 -12.36 -3.87 1.38
C SER A 24 -13.34 -4.75 0.60
N SER A 25 -13.68 -5.92 1.15
CA SER A 25 -14.56 -6.89 0.50
C SER A 25 -15.33 -7.71 1.53
N THR A 26 -16.44 -8.29 1.11
CA THR A 26 -17.20 -9.30 1.88
C THR A 26 -16.74 -10.72 1.60
N ALA A 27 -15.83 -10.93 0.64
CA ALA A 27 -15.24 -12.23 0.34
C ALA A 27 -14.37 -12.75 1.50
N SER A 28 -14.05 -14.03 1.49
CA SER A 28 -13.09 -14.57 2.46
C SER A 28 -11.70 -13.93 2.26
N GLN A 29 -10.90 -13.91 3.32
CA GLN A 29 -9.53 -13.37 3.27
C GLN A 29 -8.66 -14.10 2.24
N GLU A 30 -8.84 -15.41 2.08
CA GLU A 30 -8.09 -16.22 1.11
C GLU A 30 -8.44 -15.82 -0.33
N GLU A 31 -9.73 -15.73 -0.65
CA GLU A 31 -10.20 -15.32 -1.98
C GLU A 31 -9.75 -13.90 -2.32
N LEU A 32 -9.90 -12.96 -1.36
CA LEU A 32 -9.47 -11.58 -1.55
C LEU A 32 -7.96 -11.50 -1.79
N ASN A 33 -7.14 -12.20 -0.99
CA ASN A 33 -5.69 -12.22 -1.18
C ASN A 33 -5.29 -12.82 -2.52
N ALA A 34 -5.92 -13.93 -2.92
CA ALA A 34 -5.67 -14.55 -4.21
C ALA A 34 -6.03 -13.61 -5.37
N ALA A 35 -7.16 -12.91 -5.26
CA ALA A 35 -7.68 -12.01 -6.29
C ALA A 35 -6.82 -10.75 -6.42
N VAL A 36 -6.40 -10.14 -5.29
CA VAL A 36 -5.47 -9.02 -5.26
C VAL A 36 -4.12 -9.41 -5.86
N ASN A 37 -3.54 -10.54 -5.44
CA ASN A 37 -2.25 -11.02 -5.98
C ASN A 37 -2.32 -11.29 -7.49
N ALA A 38 -3.42 -11.89 -7.96
CA ALA A 38 -3.64 -12.13 -9.38
C ALA A 38 -3.78 -10.81 -10.17
N SER A 39 -4.36 -9.76 -9.58
CA SER A 39 -4.52 -8.46 -10.25
C SER A 39 -3.19 -7.76 -10.58
N PHE A 40 -2.14 -7.97 -9.77
CA PHE A 40 -0.78 -7.45 -10.00
C PHE A 40 0.15 -8.47 -10.67
N GLY A 41 -0.28 -9.72 -10.83
CA GLY A 41 0.51 -10.76 -11.50
C GLY A 41 0.55 -10.57 -13.02
N LYS A 42 1.62 -11.06 -13.66
CA LYS A 42 1.84 -10.96 -15.13
C LYS A 42 0.70 -11.56 -15.98
N ILE A 43 -0.09 -12.47 -15.42
CA ILE A 43 -1.19 -13.19 -16.10
C ILE A 43 -2.52 -12.42 -15.93
N GLY A 44 -2.63 -11.54 -14.93
CA GLY A 44 -3.86 -10.84 -14.57
C GLY A 44 -4.98 -11.78 -14.12
N LEU A 45 -6.20 -11.27 -14.03
CA LEU A 45 -7.41 -12.02 -13.63
C LEU A 45 -7.98 -12.93 -14.73
N LYS A 46 -7.34 -13.03 -15.89
CA LYS A 46 -7.91 -13.59 -17.13
C LYS A 46 -8.21 -15.10 -17.11
N GLY A 47 -7.78 -15.83 -16.08
CA GLY A 47 -7.90 -17.29 -16.00
C GLY A 47 -8.88 -17.82 -14.96
N SER A 48 -9.42 -16.97 -14.06
CA SER A 48 -10.32 -17.43 -12.99
C SER A 48 -11.52 -16.50 -12.85
N LYS A 49 -12.71 -17.03 -13.20
CA LYS A 49 -13.98 -16.30 -13.11
C LYS A 49 -14.26 -15.85 -11.67
N ASN A 50 -13.98 -16.72 -10.71
CA ASN A 50 -14.21 -16.44 -9.29
C ASN A 50 -13.34 -15.28 -8.79
N LEU A 51 -12.05 -15.26 -9.13
CA LEU A 51 -11.16 -14.16 -8.71
C LEU A 51 -11.55 -12.82 -9.33
N LYS A 52 -12.05 -12.86 -10.57
CA LYS A 52 -12.57 -11.66 -11.23
C LYS A 52 -13.82 -11.13 -10.51
N GLU A 53 -14.78 -12.00 -10.22
CA GLU A 53 -15.99 -11.64 -9.47
C GLU A 53 -15.65 -11.08 -8.08
N THR A 54 -14.69 -11.68 -7.37
CA THR A 54 -14.21 -11.17 -6.08
C THR A 54 -13.64 -9.76 -6.19
N MET A 55 -12.80 -9.48 -7.19
CA MET A 55 -12.25 -8.12 -7.41
C MET A 55 -13.32 -7.12 -7.81
N GLU A 56 -14.28 -7.53 -8.65
CA GLU A 56 -15.40 -6.70 -9.08
C GLU A 56 -16.31 -6.30 -7.92
N GLN A 57 -16.33 -7.05 -6.82
CA GLN A 57 -17.07 -6.72 -5.59
C GLN A 57 -16.20 -6.03 -4.52
N THR A 58 -14.92 -5.83 -4.80
CA THR A 58 -13.97 -5.24 -3.85
C THR A 58 -13.86 -3.73 -4.06
N GLU A 59 -13.95 -2.98 -2.97
CA GLU A 59 -13.68 -1.55 -2.94
C GLU A 59 -12.20 -1.31 -2.68
N VAL A 60 -11.61 -0.35 -3.39
CA VAL A 60 -10.18 -0.01 -3.23
C VAL A 60 -10.01 1.47 -2.96
N THR A 61 -9.50 1.78 -1.77
CA THR A 61 -9.09 3.13 -1.40
C THR A 61 -7.60 3.31 -1.62
N ILE A 62 -7.22 4.42 -2.25
CA ILE A 62 -5.83 4.74 -2.55
C ILE A 62 -5.44 6.03 -1.83
N LEU A 63 -4.34 5.97 -1.10
CA LEU A 63 -3.72 7.13 -0.46
C LEU A 63 -2.28 7.27 -0.96
N GLN A 64 -1.99 8.39 -1.62
CA GLN A 64 -0.63 8.76 -2.02
C GLN A 64 -0.01 9.66 -0.95
N VAL A 65 1.19 9.30 -0.49
CA VAL A 65 2.03 10.12 0.38
C VAL A 65 3.33 10.43 -0.37
N GLY A 66 3.79 11.68 -0.29
CA GLY A 66 5.09 12.06 -0.84
C GLY A 66 5.06 12.66 -2.25
N GLY A 67 3.95 13.28 -2.65
CA GLY A 67 3.81 13.96 -3.93
C GLY A 67 2.58 14.86 -3.96
N ASP A 68 2.16 15.33 -5.13
CA ASP A 68 0.98 16.19 -5.27
C ASP A 68 -0.29 15.50 -4.72
N ALA A 69 -0.83 16.06 -3.64
CA ALA A 69 -1.99 15.56 -2.90
C ALA A 69 -3.27 15.60 -3.75
N VAL A 70 -3.36 16.51 -4.72
CA VAL A 70 -4.57 16.72 -5.55
C VAL A 70 -4.76 15.57 -6.54
N LYS A 71 -3.67 15.03 -7.10
CA LYS A 71 -3.71 13.87 -8.01
C LYS A 71 -3.96 12.54 -7.29
N GLY A 72 -3.53 12.43 -6.03
CA GLY A 72 -3.81 11.26 -5.19
C GLY A 72 -5.30 11.11 -4.84
N LEU A 73 -5.97 12.24 -4.58
CA LEU A 73 -7.38 12.29 -4.18
C LEU A 73 -8.36 12.04 -5.34
N THR A 74 -8.01 12.36 -6.59
CA THR A 74 -8.86 12.07 -7.75
C THR A 74 -8.91 10.58 -8.13
N THR A 75 -8.02 9.75 -7.57
CA THR A 75 -7.97 8.30 -7.82
C THR A 75 -8.57 7.48 -6.66
N SER A 76 -8.87 8.09 -5.51
CA SER A 76 -9.58 7.42 -4.42
C SER A 76 -11.04 7.18 -4.83
N MET A 77 -11.28 6.06 -5.51
CA MET A 77 -12.59 5.68 -6.00
C MET A 77 -13.16 4.59 -5.09
N ALA A 78 -14.02 5.02 -4.17
CA ALA A 78 -14.97 4.20 -3.42
C ALA A 78 -16.00 3.56 -4.36
N THR A 79 -15.55 2.76 -5.32
CA THR A 79 -16.41 2.07 -6.28
C THR A 79 -15.84 0.69 -6.55
N PRO A 80 -16.70 -0.30 -6.86
CA PRO A 80 -16.24 -1.62 -7.22
C PRO A 80 -15.27 -1.56 -8.41
N ILE A 81 -14.17 -2.31 -8.31
CA ILE A 81 -13.06 -2.24 -9.26
C ILE A 81 -13.27 -3.21 -10.43
N ASP A 82 -13.41 -2.66 -11.65
CA ASP A 82 -13.37 -3.42 -12.89
C ASP A 82 -11.93 -3.50 -13.46
N GLU A 83 -11.72 -4.35 -14.47
CA GLU A 83 -10.41 -4.51 -15.13
C GLU A 83 -9.83 -3.19 -15.68
N GLU A 84 -10.67 -2.23 -16.08
CA GLU A 84 -10.22 -0.95 -16.62
C GLU A 84 -9.68 -0.05 -15.50
N LYS A 85 -10.37 -0.01 -14.35
CA LYS A 85 -9.91 0.70 -13.16
C LYS A 85 -8.62 0.11 -12.61
N ILE A 86 -8.44 -1.22 -12.64
CA ILE A 86 -7.15 -1.85 -12.29
C ILE A 86 -6.04 -1.34 -13.20
N LYS A 87 -6.27 -1.31 -14.52
CA LYS A 87 -5.27 -0.79 -15.47
C LYS A 87 -4.97 0.69 -15.26
N ARG A 88 -5.99 1.51 -14.99
CA ARG A 88 -5.81 2.94 -14.68
C ARG A 88 -5.00 3.14 -13.39
N LEU A 89 -5.28 2.32 -12.37
CA LEU A 89 -4.50 2.30 -11.13
C LEU A 89 -3.04 1.90 -11.38
N GLN A 90 -2.81 0.83 -12.15
CA GLN A 90 -1.46 0.42 -12.54
C GLN A 90 -0.74 1.53 -13.30
N ALA A 91 -1.39 2.15 -14.29
CA ALA A 91 -0.84 3.28 -15.04
C ALA A 91 -0.53 4.49 -14.13
N PHE A 92 -1.39 4.79 -13.16
CA PHE A 92 -1.18 5.86 -12.19
C PHE A 92 0.05 5.61 -11.31
N ILE A 93 0.23 4.36 -10.84
CA ILE A 93 1.41 3.96 -10.07
C ILE A 93 2.67 4.02 -10.94
N GLU A 94 2.59 3.54 -12.19
CA GLU A 94 3.71 3.56 -13.15
C GLU A 94 4.12 4.98 -13.56
N GLU A 95 3.16 5.88 -13.78
CA GLU A 95 3.42 7.29 -14.05
C GLU A 95 4.07 7.96 -12.84
N GLY A 96 3.53 7.72 -11.65
CA GLY A 96 4.09 8.22 -10.39
C GLY A 96 5.50 7.73 -10.09
N ALA A 97 5.89 6.56 -10.62
CA ALA A 97 7.21 5.96 -10.45
C ALA A 97 8.30 6.61 -11.33
N LYS A 98 7.94 7.41 -12.34
CA LYS A 98 8.91 8.10 -13.20
C LYS A 98 9.48 9.33 -12.50
N PHE A 99 10.76 9.29 -12.19
CA PHE A 99 11.46 10.44 -11.63
C PHE A 99 11.74 11.50 -12.71
N ASP A 100 11.29 12.73 -12.47
CA ASP A 100 11.61 13.92 -13.26
C ASP A 100 11.62 15.18 -12.38
N ILE A 101 11.98 16.34 -12.95
CA ILE A 101 12.13 17.59 -12.19
C ILE A 101 10.81 18.12 -11.62
N ASP A 102 9.69 17.77 -12.25
CA ASP A 102 8.33 18.10 -11.80
C ASP A 102 7.75 16.98 -10.90
N ASN A 103 8.44 15.83 -10.85
CA ASN A 103 8.10 14.62 -10.12
C ASN A 103 9.25 14.13 -9.22
N ILE A 104 9.79 15.01 -8.38
CA ILE A 104 10.92 14.71 -7.48
C ILE A 104 10.53 13.93 -6.20
N GLY A 105 9.24 13.84 -5.90
CA GLY A 105 8.72 13.25 -4.67
C GLY A 105 9.03 14.07 -3.41
N LEU A 106 8.69 13.54 -2.23
CA LEU A 106 9.00 14.15 -0.92
C LEU A 106 9.74 13.14 -0.02
N PRO A 107 10.34 13.55 1.11
CA PRO A 107 10.88 12.61 2.09
C PRO A 107 9.82 11.61 2.55
N ILE A 108 10.09 10.31 2.42
CA ILE A 108 9.15 9.23 2.81
C ILE A 108 9.72 8.31 3.91
N SER A 109 11.03 8.30 4.10
CA SER A 109 11.70 7.60 5.21
C SER A 109 13.09 8.18 5.46
N TYR A 110 13.64 7.91 6.63
CA TYR A 110 14.97 8.36 7.01
C TYR A 110 15.66 7.33 7.89
N THR A 111 17.00 7.34 7.90
CA THR A 111 17.84 6.47 8.73
C THR A 111 18.56 7.30 9.78
N VAL A 112 18.43 6.96 11.06
CA VAL A 112 19.06 7.68 12.17
C VAL A 112 20.22 6.87 12.73
N ARG A 113 21.30 7.56 13.12
CA ARG A 113 22.46 6.97 13.79
C ARG A 113 22.79 7.70 15.08
N TYR A 114 23.28 6.97 16.08
CA TYR A 114 23.76 7.56 17.32
C TYR A 114 25.00 8.41 17.06
N LEU A 115 25.09 9.58 17.69
CA LEU A 115 26.22 10.48 17.52
C LEU A 115 27.50 9.92 18.16
N SER A 116 27.37 9.06 19.18
CA SER A 116 28.48 8.50 19.96
C SER A 116 29.37 7.55 19.16
N ASP A 117 28.77 6.67 18.36
CA ASP A 117 29.47 5.56 17.70
C ASP A 117 29.00 5.32 16.26
N SER A 118 28.10 6.16 15.74
CA SER A 118 27.49 6.03 14.40
C SER A 118 26.74 4.71 14.17
N THR A 119 26.37 3.98 15.23
CA THR A 119 25.53 2.79 15.11
C THR A 119 24.09 3.14 14.77
N LEU A 120 23.35 2.20 14.19
CA LEU A 120 21.98 2.40 13.72
C LEU A 120 21.01 2.50 14.89
N VAL A 121 20.15 3.52 14.90
CA VAL A 121 19.02 3.59 15.83
C VAL A 121 17.89 2.69 15.31
N THR A 122 17.43 1.77 16.14
CA THR A 122 16.35 0.82 15.81
C THR A 122 15.15 1.03 16.73
N MET A 123 13.94 1.06 16.17
CA MET A 123 12.70 1.01 16.96
C MET A 123 12.23 -0.43 17.06
N ASN A 124 12.25 -1.00 18.26
CA ASN A 124 11.74 -2.33 18.53
C ASN A 124 10.25 -2.21 18.90
N ASN A 125 9.37 -2.58 17.97
CA ASN A 125 7.93 -2.57 18.18
C ASN A 125 7.46 -4.00 18.49
N SER A 126 6.67 -4.15 19.56
CA SER A 126 6.01 -5.40 19.93
C SER A 126 4.55 -5.10 20.24
N PHE A 127 3.63 -5.82 19.60
CA PHE A 127 2.19 -5.67 19.80
C PHE A 127 1.49 -7.02 19.64
N GLU A 128 0.40 -7.22 20.37
CA GLU A 128 -0.49 -8.38 20.25
C GLU A 128 -1.82 -7.91 19.64
N TYR A 129 -2.39 -8.71 18.74
CA TYR A 129 -3.67 -8.43 18.11
C TYR A 129 -4.41 -9.73 17.77
N THR A 130 -5.74 -9.63 17.68
CA THR A 130 -6.60 -10.77 17.31
C THR A 130 -6.94 -10.71 15.83
N VAL A 131 -6.80 -11.83 15.13
CA VAL A 131 -7.25 -11.99 13.75
C VAL A 131 -8.60 -12.69 13.76
N GLU A 132 -9.60 -12.09 13.11
CA GLU A 132 -10.89 -12.73 12.87
C GLU A 132 -10.96 -13.23 11.43
N GLU A 133 -11.01 -14.54 11.26
CA GLU A 133 -11.26 -15.16 9.95
C GLU A 133 -12.75 -15.47 9.80
N LYS A 134 -13.36 -15.00 8.69
CA LYS A 134 -14.77 -15.22 8.37
C LYS A 134 -14.89 -15.85 6.99
N ILE A 135 -15.72 -16.88 6.90
CA ILE A 135 -16.03 -17.58 5.64
C ILE A 135 -17.45 -17.16 5.23
N PRO A 136 -17.64 -16.62 4.00
CA PRO A 136 -18.97 -16.29 3.49
C PRO A 136 -19.87 -17.53 3.43
N LEU A 137 -21.15 -17.38 3.79
CA LEU A 137 -22.13 -18.44 3.68
C LEU A 137 -22.67 -18.46 2.24
N ASP A 138 -22.40 -19.54 1.49
CA ASP A 138 -22.97 -19.77 0.16
C ASP A 138 -24.50 -19.94 0.25
N GLY A 139 -25.25 -18.88 -0.03
CA GLY A 139 -26.58 -18.90 -0.68
C GLY A 139 -27.65 -19.91 -0.23
N GLN A 140 -27.63 -20.47 0.98
CA GLN A 140 -28.72 -21.31 1.51
C GLN A 140 -29.54 -20.55 2.56
N ILE A 141 -30.52 -19.78 2.08
CA ILE A 141 -31.78 -19.48 2.80
C ILE A 141 -32.91 -19.63 1.77
#